data_AF-A0A2D6D7D8-F1
#
_entry.id   AF-A0A2D6D7D8-F1
#
_cell.length_a   1.000
_cell.length_b   1.000
_cell.length_c   1.000
_cell.angle_alpha   90.00
_cell.angle_beta   90.00
_cell.angle_gamma   90.00
#
_symmetry.space_group_name_H-M   'P 1'
#
loop_
_entity.id
_entity.type
_entity.pdbx_description
1 polymer ?
#
loop_
_entity_poly.entity_id
_entity_poly.type
_entity_poly.pdbx_seq_one_letter_code
_entity_poly.pdbx_strand_id
1 'polypeptide(L)'
;MLSKIKFFIIPLLVFVFLFSFSISVSAQELRAQDDGSGFGGSSNRLPNPLGDNNNDPRVIIGNVIKAALGIIGSLTLAFFIIGGFFWITSAGNDEKIKRGKDIIIWSSFGLALIFFSYAL
;
A
#
# COMPACT_ATOMS: atom_id res chain seq x y z
N MET A 1 -31.43 5.58 -7.10
CA MET A 1 -30.31 5.53 -6.13
C MET A 1 -29.21 4.53 -6.53
N LEU A 2 -29.53 3.40 -7.16
CA LEU A 2 -28.54 2.39 -7.57
C LEU A 2 -27.62 2.76 -8.75
N SER A 3 -27.92 3.77 -9.58
CA SER A 3 -27.03 4.11 -10.72
C SER A 3 -25.81 4.96 -10.34
N LYS A 4 -25.89 5.76 -9.26
CA LYS A 4 -24.77 6.61 -8.81
C LYS A 4 -23.65 5.79 -8.16
N ILE A 5 -24.00 4.66 -7.53
CA ILE A 5 -23.02 3.79 -6.85
C ILE A 5 -22.16 3.01 -7.86
N LYS A 6 -22.74 2.61 -9.00
CA LYS A 6 -22.00 1.94 -10.08
C LYS A 6 -20.96 2.85 -10.71
N PHE A 7 -21.26 4.15 -10.85
CA PHE A 7 -20.32 5.15 -11.37
C PHE A 7 -19.09 5.38 -10.48
N PHE A 8 -19.19 5.09 -9.17
CA PHE A 8 -18.08 5.20 -8.21
C PHE A 8 -17.36 3.87 -7.97
N ILE A 9 -18.09 2.74 -8.05
CA ILE A 9 -17.52 1.39 -7.92
C ILE A 9 -16.68 1.00 -9.15
N ILE A 10 -17.05 1.42 -10.36
CA ILE A 10 -16.31 1.10 -11.58
C ILE A 10 -14.87 1.65 -11.53
N PRO A 11 -14.60 2.94 -11.23
CA PRO A 11 -13.22 3.42 -11.14
C PRO A 11 -12.45 2.79 -9.97
N LEU A 12 -13.10 2.51 -8.83
CA LEU A 12 -12.47 1.80 -7.70
C LEU A 12 -12.09 0.36 -8.09
N LEU A 13 -12.97 -0.35 -8.79
CA LEU A 13 -12.74 -1.73 -9.22
C LEU A 13 -11.69 -1.80 -10.34
N VAL A 14 -11.72 -0.86 -11.29
CA VAL A 14 -10.68 -0.71 -12.31
C VAL A 14 -9.35 -0.35 -11.66
N PHE A 15 -9.31 0.51 -10.64
CA PHE A 15 -8.10 0.83 -9.91
C PHE A 15 -7.59 -0.38 -9.11
N VAL A 16 -8.46 -1.14 -8.44
CA VAL A 16 -8.10 -2.39 -7.76
C VAL A 16 -7.58 -3.44 -8.76
N PHE A 17 -8.21 -3.56 -9.93
CA PHE A 17 -7.77 -4.46 -11.00
C PHE A 17 -6.41 -4.05 -11.58
N LEU A 18 -6.19 -2.76 -11.83
CA LEU A 18 -4.90 -2.22 -12.27
C LEU A 18 -3.82 -2.31 -11.18
N PHE A 19 -4.21 -2.18 -9.91
CA PHE A 19 -3.31 -2.35 -8.78
C PHE A 19 -2.90 -3.82 -8.60
N SER A 20 -3.84 -4.76 -8.75
CA SER A 20 -3.55 -6.20 -8.83
C SER A 20 -2.62 -6.53 -10.01
N PHE A 21 -2.83 -5.89 -11.17
CA PHE A 21 -1.96 -6.05 -12.33
C PHE A 21 -0.54 -5.48 -12.07
N SER A 22 -0.43 -4.34 -11.38
CA SER A 22 0.87 -3.75 -10.97
C SER A 22 1.60 -4.58 -9.91
N ILE A 23 0.89 -5.20 -8.96
CA ILE A 23 1.51 -6.13 -7.99
C ILE A 23 2.15 -7.30 -8.74
N SER A 24 1.47 -7.86 -9.75
CA SER A 24 2.01 -8.95 -10.59
C SER A 24 3.23 -8.53 -11.41
N VAL A 25 3.34 -7.26 -11.81
CA VAL A 25 4.51 -6.71 -12.50
C VAL A 25 5.69 -6.46 -11.55
N SER A 26 5.45 -6.03 -10.31
CA SER A 26 6.50 -5.83 -9.30
C SER A 26 7.04 -7.12 -8.66
N ALA A 27 6.34 -8.26 -8.82
CA ALA A 27 6.78 -9.56 -8.33
C ALA A 27 7.94 -10.16 -9.15
N GLN A 28 8.32 -9.54 -10.28
CA GLN A 28 9.39 -10.01 -11.15
C GLN A 28 10.53 -9.00 -11.32
N GLU A 29 10.95 -8.33 -10.24
CA GLU A 29 12.33 -7.84 -10.13
C GLU A 29 12.87 -8.08 -8.71
N LEU A 30 13.14 -9.35 -8.41
CA LEU A 30 14.33 -9.75 -7.64
C LEU A 30 15.20 -10.71 -8.47
N ARG A 31 15.18 -10.56 -9.80
CA ARG A 31 16.29 -10.99 -10.65
C ARG A 31 17.33 -9.88 -10.69
N ALA A 32 18.08 -9.76 -9.61
CA ALA A 32 19.42 -9.18 -9.64
C ALA A 32 20.25 -9.87 -8.56
N GLN A 33 20.61 -11.11 -8.86
CA GLN A 33 21.93 -11.60 -8.49
C GLN A 33 22.91 -10.95 -9.47
N ASP A 34 23.72 -9.99 -9.03
CA ASP A 34 25.19 -10.13 -8.95
C ASP A 34 25.92 -8.78 -8.68
N ASP A 35 27.14 -8.91 -8.16
CA ASP A 35 28.05 -8.03 -7.41
C ASP A 35 28.58 -6.71 -8.03
N GLY A 36 28.99 -5.78 -7.14
CA GLY A 36 30.27 -5.07 -7.35
C GLY A 36 30.42 -3.59 -6.92
N SER A 37 31.20 -3.39 -5.83
CA SER A 37 32.07 -2.24 -5.50
C SER A 37 31.57 -1.13 -4.55
N GLY A 38 32.03 -1.22 -3.29
CA GLY A 38 31.95 -0.17 -2.28
C GLY A 38 32.66 -0.56 -0.98
N PHE A 39 33.97 -0.81 -1.06
CA PHE A 39 34.95 -1.02 0.02
C PHE A 39 34.74 -2.19 1.00
N GLY A 40 35.47 -3.28 0.74
CA GLY A 40 35.90 -4.21 1.79
C GLY A 40 35.30 -5.60 1.71
N GLY A 41 36.04 -6.51 1.07
CA GLY A 41 35.90 -7.95 1.28
C GLY A 41 35.17 -8.67 0.16
N SER A 42 35.95 -9.29 -0.74
CA SER A 42 35.53 -10.42 -1.56
C SER A 42 34.95 -11.52 -0.67
N SER A 43 33.66 -11.44 -0.40
CA SER A 43 32.92 -12.57 0.11
C SER A 43 32.52 -13.37 -1.12
N ASN A 44 33.42 -14.23 -1.60
CA ASN A 44 32.97 -15.48 -2.20
C ASN A 44 31.89 -16.00 -1.25
N ARG A 45 30.61 -15.83 -1.63
CA ARG A 45 29.51 -16.33 -0.81
C ARG A 45 29.68 -17.84 -0.81
N LEU A 46 30.27 -18.35 0.26
CA LEU A 46 30.29 -19.77 0.54
C LEU A 46 28.83 -20.22 0.44
N PRO A 47 28.52 -21.22 -0.40
CA PRO A 47 27.17 -21.74 -0.52
C PRO A 47 26.68 -22.06 0.88
N ASN A 48 25.66 -21.33 1.35
CA ASN A 48 25.15 -21.50 2.70
C ASN A 48 24.52 -22.90 2.78
N PRO A 49 25.12 -23.88 3.49
CA PRO A 49 24.63 -25.25 3.52
C PRO A 49 23.32 -25.40 4.32
N LEU A 50 22.82 -24.30 4.89
CA LEU A 50 21.55 -24.16 5.61
C LEU A 50 20.38 -23.67 4.73
N GLY A 51 20.56 -23.64 3.40
CA GLY A 51 19.49 -23.34 2.46
C GLY A 51 19.51 -21.90 1.97
N ASP A 52 19.29 -21.79 0.65
CA ASP A 52 19.19 -20.59 -0.16
C ASP A 52 18.04 -19.70 0.29
N ASN A 53 18.36 -18.51 0.82
CA ASN A 53 17.75 -17.16 0.75
C ASN A 53 16.21 -16.94 0.67
N ASN A 54 15.40 -18.01 0.67
CA ASN A 54 13.95 -18.01 0.53
C ASN A 54 13.24 -18.43 1.82
N ASN A 55 14.00 -18.94 2.81
CA ASN A 55 13.51 -19.33 4.13
C ASN A 55 13.93 -18.35 5.23
N ASP A 56 14.63 -17.25 4.90
CA ASP A 56 14.94 -16.22 5.89
C ASP A 56 13.60 -15.57 6.29
N PRO A 57 13.15 -15.72 7.56
CA PRO A 57 11.88 -15.18 7.99
C PRO A 57 11.77 -13.68 7.71
N ARG A 58 12.91 -12.97 7.70
CA ARG A 58 12.96 -11.53 7.43
C ARG A 58 12.46 -11.16 6.03
N VAL A 59 12.80 -11.94 5.01
CA VAL A 59 12.39 -11.70 3.62
C VAL A 59 10.90 -11.99 3.43
N ILE A 60 10.42 -13.09 4.03
CA ILE A 60 9.01 -13.48 3.99
C ILE A 60 8.13 -12.42 4.66
N ILE A 61 8.51 -11.97 5.87
CA ILE A 61 7.79 -10.91 6.59
C ILE A 61 7.79 -9.60 5.77
N GLY A 62 8.93 -9.21 5.18
CA GLY A 62 9.01 -7.99 4.37
C GLY A 62 8.06 -8.01 3.16
N ASN A 63 7.95 -9.16 2.49
CA ASN A 63 7.04 -9.29 1.35
C ASN A 63 5.56 -9.23 1.76
N VAL A 64 5.21 -9.86 2.89
CA VAL A 64 3.85 -9.81 3.45
C VAL A 64 3.47 -8.39 3.87
N ILE A 65 4.38 -7.66 4.51
CA ILE A 65 4.15 -6.26 4.90
C ILE A 65 3.93 -5.39 3.67
N LYS A 66 4.77 -5.50 2.63
CA LYS A 66 4.60 -4.73 1.40
C LYS A 66 3.25 -4.99 0.72
N ALA A 67 2.82 -6.26 0.65
CA ALA A 67 1.52 -6.62 0.11
C ALA A 67 0.36 -6.03 0.95
N ALA A 68 0.44 -6.14 2.28
CA ALA A 68 -0.56 -5.58 3.18
C ALA A 68 -0.64 -4.04 3.08
N LEU A 69 0.50 -3.36 3.05
CA LEU A 69 0.58 -1.90 2.92
C LEU A 69 0.01 -1.39 1.61
N GLY A 70 0.19 -2.12 0.51
CA GLY A 70 -0.41 -1.76 -0.77
C GLY A 70 -1.93 -1.74 -0.71
N ILE A 71 -2.52 -2.80 -0.13
CA ILE A 71 -3.98 -2.92 0.02
C ILE A 71 -4.51 -1.84 0.97
N ILE A 72 -3.86 -1.67 2.11
CA ILE A 72 -4.26 -0.70 3.13
C ILE A 72 -4.14 0.72 2.58
N GLY A 73 -3.05 1.05 1.87
CA GLY A 73 -2.85 2.39 1.30
C GLY A 73 -3.87 2.77 0.24
N SER A 74 -4.24 1.84 -0.64
CA SER A 74 -5.33 2.06 -1.59
C SER A 74 -6.66 2.32 -0.86
N LEU A 75 -6.94 1.56 0.20
CA LEU A 75 -8.19 1.68 0.95
C LEU A 75 -8.25 2.99 1.74
N THR A 76 -7.15 3.35 2.40
CA THR A 76 -6.99 4.61 3.12
C THR A 76 -7.19 5.82 2.20
N LEU A 77 -6.61 5.80 1.00
CA LEU A 77 -6.80 6.87 0.03
C LEU A 77 -8.26 6.98 -0.43
N ALA A 78 -8.93 5.85 -0.65
CA ALA A 78 -10.34 5.83 -1.01
C ALA A 78 -11.23 6.44 0.10
N PHE A 79 -10.98 6.07 1.37
CA PHE A 79 -11.70 6.65 2.51
C PHE A 79 -11.40 8.14 2.71
N PHE A 80 -10.16 8.58 2.43
CA PHE A 80 -9.79 10.00 2.48
C PHE A 80 -10.63 10.83 1.50
N ILE A 81 -10.80 10.35 0.27
CA ILE A 81 -11.62 11.01 -0.76
C ILE A 81 -13.10 11.02 -0.35
N ILE A 82 -13.63 9.91 0.18
CA ILE A 82 -15.02 9.83 0.64
C ILE A 82 -15.28 10.79 1.80
N GLY A 83 -14.37 10.87 2.78
CA GLY A 83 -14.45 11.81 3.89
C GLY A 83 -14.43 13.27 3.42
N GLY A 84 -13.53 13.59 2.48
CA GLY A 84 -13.47 14.90 1.83
C GLY A 84 -14.77 15.27 1.13
N PHE A 85 -15.33 14.35 0.36
CA PHE A 85 -16.58 14.60 -0.36
C PHE A 85 -17.77 14.76 0.59
N PHE A 86 -17.80 13.98 1.68
CA PHE A 86 -18.83 14.09 2.70
C PHE A 86 -18.76 15.45 3.42
N TRP A 87 -17.56 15.93 3.72
CA TRP A 87 -17.33 17.24 4.32
C TRP A 87 -17.79 18.39 3.40
N ILE A 88 -17.42 18.36 2.11
CA ILE A 88 -17.79 19.39 1.13
C ILE A 88 -19.30 19.36 0.81
N THR A 89 -19.91 18.17 0.73
CA THR A 89 -21.34 18.00 0.37
C THR A 89 -22.30 18.24 1.55
N SER A 90 -21.78 18.58 2.74
CA SER A 90 -22.61 18.69 3.95
C SER A 90 -23.62 19.84 3.95
N ALA A 91 -23.52 20.82 3.04
CA ALA A 91 -24.51 21.89 2.82
C ALA A 91 -24.98 22.62 4.10
N GLY A 92 -24.11 22.72 5.12
CA GLY A 92 -24.41 23.38 6.40
C GLY A 92 -25.04 22.48 7.47
N ASN A 93 -25.18 21.17 7.24
CA ASN A 93 -25.60 20.23 8.27
C ASN A 93 -24.40 19.80 9.12
N ASP A 94 -24.36 20.26 10.37
CA ASP A 94 -23.25 20.01 11.33
C ASP A 94 -22.96 18.52 11.55
N GLU A 95 -23.98 17.66 11.52
CA GLU A 95 -23.80 16.22 11.71
C GLU A 95 -23.02 15.60 10.55
N LYS A 96 -23.27 16.06 9.33
CA LYS A 96 -22.55 15.60 8.14
C LYS A 96 -21.12 16.15 8.12
N ILE A 97 -20.93 17.39 8.55
CA ILE A 97 -19.60 18.02 8.66
C ILE A 97 -18.74 17.23 9.64
N LYS A 98 -19.29 16.91 10.82
CA LYS A 98 -18.58 16.15 11.86
C LYS A 98 -18.17 14.78 11.35
N ARG A 99 -19.10 14.04 10.74
CA ARG A 99 -18.83 12.71 10.20
C ARG A 99 -17.79 12.73 9.07
N GLY A 100 -17.81 13.74 8.20
CA GLY A 100 -16.80 13.90 7.15
C GLY A 100 -15.40 14.16 7.74
N LYS A 101 -15.32 15.05 8.73
CA LYS A 101 -14.07 15.33 9.46
C LYS A 101 -13.52 14.10 10.17
N ASP A 102 -14.36 13.32 10.84
CA ASP A 102 -13.93 12.11 11.52
C ASP A 102 -13.30 11.12 10.52
N ILE A 103 -13.94 10.91 9.36
CA ILE A 103 -13.40 10.04 8.31
C ILE A 103 -12.04 10.55 7.80
N ILE A 104 -11.89 11.87 7.59
CA ILE A 104 -10.61 12.46 7.16
C ILE A 104 -9.52 12.26 8.22
N ILE A 105 -9.83 12.48 9.50
CA ILE A 105 -8.87 12.32 10.61
C ILE A 105 -8.39 10.86 10.66
N TRP A 106 -9.30 9.90 10.67
CA TRP A 106 -8.96 8.47 10.71
C TRP A 106 -8.20 8.02 9.46
N SER A 107 -8.58 8.52 8.27
CA SER A 107 -7.88 8.20 7.02
C SER A 107 -6.47 8.84 6.99
N SER A 108 -6.31 10.04 7.54
CA SER A 108 -5.00 10.70 7.62
C SER A 108 -4.03 9.94 8.52
N PHE A 109 -4.51 9.36 9.64
CA PHE A 109 -3.68 8.49 10.47
C PHE A 109 -3.27 7.20 9.74
N GLY A 110 -4.18 6.60 8.97
CA GLY A 110 -3.83 5.47 8.10
C GLY A 110 -2.75 5.85 7.08
N LEU A 111 -2.84 7.04 6.48
CA LEU A 111 -1.89 7.50 5.47
C LEU A 111 -0.53 7.80 6.10
N ALA A 112 -0.53 8.42 7.28
CA ALA A 112 0.68 8.65 8.06
C ALA A 112 1.37 7.33 8.42
N LEU A 113 0.63 6.29 8.82
CA LEU A 113 1.19 4.98 9.15
C LEU A 113 1.94 4.35 7.96
N ILE A 114 1.41 4.51 6.75
CA ILE A 114 2.04 4.00 5.52
C ILE A 114 3.34 4.76 5.24
N PHE A 115 3.33 6.08 5.36
CA PHE A 115 4.56 6.88 5.22
C PHE A 115 5.60 6.51 6.28
N PHE A 116 5.19 6.29 7.53
CA PHE A 116 6.10 5.84 8.59
C PHE A 116 6.74 4.49 8.27
N SER A 117 5.98 3.55 7.73
CA SER A 117 6.52 2.23 7.37
C SER A 117 7.45 2.25 6.16
N TYR A 118 7.42 3.29 5.33
CA TYR A 118 8.37 3.46 4.23
C TYR A 118 9.58 4.31 4.65
N ALA A 119 9.41 5.17 5.66
CA ALA A 119 10.47 6.01 6.20
C ALA A 119 11.36 5.28 7.22
N LEU A 120 10.87 4.20 7.83
CA LEU A 120 11.58 3.34 8.78
C LEU A 120 12.09 2.07 8.10
#